data_AF-A0A2S4Z2B1-F1
#
_entry.id   AF-A0A2S4Z2B1-F1
#
_cell.length_a   1.000
_cell.length_b   1.000
_cell.length_c   1.000
_cell.angle_alpha   90.00
_cell.angle_beta   90.00
_cell.angle_gamma   90.00
#
_symmetry.space_group_name_H-M   'P 1'
#
loop_
_entity.id
_entity.type
_entity.pdbx_description
1 polymer ?
#
loop_
_entity_poly.entity_id
_entity_poly.type
_entity_poly.pdbx_seq_one_letter_code
_entity_poly.pdbx_strand_id
1 'polypeptide(L)'
;MTSTPASPQDAGTGASTLAERARLVVTSAPISQREFADRIGMDPTALSKALRGSRRLKDHEIAAIAQVGKVSLRYLRTGEGRPPTPRAAARGAAPRRRADTLEPEVRRAQILEATARLIARRGFHKVRVADIAHACGTSTGTVHYHFPTKDDALRAALLYYADRFHTRLDAEFRTAGSTVEKLRRLIEVQLPAGEEDVEEWSVWVQSWNEAILDPTLRPGQSGVYARWRQVVLDLVRACQREGMAADADAEALTSRFTGMVDGLAIQVLSGTGGMSTARMRELLLDAFAPHIRLR
;
A
#
# COMPACT_ATOMS: atom_id res chain seq x y z
N MET A 1 -46.62 0.34 53.97
CA MET A 1 -47.44 -0.12 52.83
C MET A 1 -47.08 0.77 51.65
N THR A 2 -46.03 0.44 50.89
CA THR A 2 -45.97 -0.48 49.73
C THR A 2 -46.32 0.19 48.40
N SER A 3 -45.46 -0.10 47.41
CA SER A 3 -45.60 0.06 45.95
C SER A 3 -45.11 1.41 45.41
N THR A 4 -44.14 1.52 44.49
CA THR A 4 -43.97 0.87 43.16
C THR A 4 -42.59 1.29 42.57
N PRO A 5 -42.01 0.73 41.48
CA PRO A 5 -41.76 -0.66 41.05
C PRO A 5 -40.25 -0.97 40.80
N ALA A 6 -39.97 -2.24 40.50
CA ALA A 6 -38.72 -2.75 39.92
C ALA A 6 -38.73 -2.70 38.37
N SER A 7 -37.55 -2.57 37.75
CA SER A 7 -37.17 -3.13 36.44
C SER A 7 -35.68 -2.92 36.13
N PRO A 8 -35.05 -3.71 35.23
CA PRO A 8 -33.95 -4.62 35.61
C PRO A 8 -32.68 -4.55 34.73
N GLN A 9 -31.72 -5.43 35.08
CA GLN A 9 -30.69 -6.08 34.25
C GLN A 9 -29.32 -5.41 33.95
N ASP A 10 -28.30 -6.19 34.36
CA ASP A 10 -27.03 -6.55 33.71
C ASP A 10 -25.98 -5.51 33.29
N ALA A 11 -24.79 -5.61 33.89
CA ALA A 11 -23.53 -5.87 33.17
C ALA A 11 -22.40 -6.23 34.15
N GLY A 12 -21.93 -7.49 34.10
CA GLY A 12 -20.80 -8.00 34.87
C GLY A 12 -19.45 -7.44 34.42
N THR A 13 -18.64 -6.99 35.37
CA THR A 13 -17.20 -6.75 35.19
C THR A 13 -16.48 -8.11 35.12
N GLY A 14 -16.27 -8.61 33.90
CA GLY A 14 -15.60 -9.89 33.66
C GLY A 14 -14.19 -9.92 34.24
N ALA A 15 -13.90 -10.92 35.08
CA ALA A 15 -12.55 -11.20 35.54
C ALA A 15 -11.66 -11.54 34.34
N SER A 16 -10.56 -10.78 34.15
CA SER A 16 -9.59 -11.05 33.07
C SER A 16 -9.11 -12.49 33.10
N THR A 17 -8.79 -13.07 31.95
CA THR A 17 -8.27 -14.44 31.89
C THR A 17 -6.79 -14.48 32.29
N LEU A 18 -6.29 -15.65 32.68
CA LEU A 18 -4.86 -15.84 32.97
C LEU A 18 -3.98 -15.46 31.77
N ALA A 19 -4.44 -15.74 30.55
CA ALA A 19 -3.73 -15.38 29.32
C ALA A 19 -3.63 -13.85 29.14
N GLU A 20 -4.69 -13.11 29.44
CA GLU A 20 -4.69 -11.64 29.38
C GLU A 20 -3.74 -11.01 30.41
N ARG A 21 -3.73 -11.53 31.64
CA ARG A 21 -2.79 -11.07 32.67
C ARG A 21 -1.35 -11.40 32.33
N ALA A 22 -1.09 -12.61 31.83
CA ALA A 22 0.23 -12.98 31.34
C ALA A 22 0.69 -12.07 30.20
N ARG A 23 -0.22 -11.72 29.28
CA ARG A 23 0.05 -10.78 28.18
C ARG A 23 0.44 -9.42 28.71
N LEU A 24 -0.32 -8.88 29.66
CA LEU A 24 -0.04 -7.58 30.27
C LEU A 24 1.34 -7.55 30.96
N VAL A 25 1.72 -8.64 31.63
CA VAL A 25 3.04 -8.78 32.26
C VAL A 25 4.17 -8.79 31.23
N VAL A 26 4.03 -9.61 30.18
CA VAL A 26 5.05 -9.70 29.12
C VAL A 26 5.20 -8.37 28.38
N THR A 27 4.09 -7.67 28.08
CA THR A 27 4.14 -6.37 27.39
C THR A 27 4.65 -5.23 28.28
N SER A 28 4.58 -5.37 29.60
CA SER A 28 5.08 -4.35 30.55
C SER A 28 6.58 -4.51 30.85
N ALA A 29 7.18 -5.64 30.48
CA ALA A 29 8.59 -5.89 30.72
C ALA A 29 9.48 -5.03 29.80
N PRO A 30 10.66 -4.57 30.26
CA PRO A 30 11.56 -3.72 29.48
C PRO A 30 12.41 -4.51 28.48
N ILE A 31 11.90 -5.63 27.96
CA ILE A 31 12.59 -6.56 27.07
C ILE A 31 11.62 -7.04 25.99
N SER A 32 12.15 -7.49 24.85
CA SER A 32 11.30 -8.02 23.78
C SER A 32 10.56 -9.29 24.20
N GLN A 33 9.42 -9.62 23.59
CA GLN A 33 8.73 -10.90 23.88
C GLN A 33 9.61 -12.12 23.58
N ARG A 34 10.49 -12.03 22.57
CA ARG A 34 11.46 -13.10 22.26
C ARG A 34 12.47 -13.27 23.38
N GLU A 35 13.08 -12.18 23.82
CA GLU A 35 14.00 -12.19 24.96
C GLU A 35 13.30 -12.61 26.28
N PHE A 36 12.04 -12.23 26.46
CA PHE A 36 11.23 -12.68 27.58
C PHE A 36 11.03 -14.20 27.53
N ALA A 37 10.72 -14.76 26.34
CA ALA A 37 10.59 -16.20 26.12
C ALA A 37 11.90 -16.94 26.43
N ASP A 38 13.02 -16.40 25.94
CA ASP A 38 14.35 -16.95 26.20
C ASP A 38 14.67 -16.97 27.71
N ARG A 39 14.35 -15.88 28.44
CA ARG A 39 14.58 -15.78 29.90
C ARG A 39 13.70 -16.72 30.75
N ILE A 40 12.53 -17.10 30.26
CA ILE A 40 11.66 -18.08 30.93
C ILE A 40 11.90 -19.52 30.43
N GLY A 41 12.85 -19.73 29.52
CA GLY A 41 13.15 -21.04 28.94
C GLY A 41 12.01 -21.60 28.06
N MET A 42 11.24 -20.73 27.41
CA MET A 42 10.10 -21.11 26.56
C MET A 42 10.37 -20.76 25.10
N ASP A 43 9.93 -21.64 24.18
CA ASP A 43 9.91 -21.31 22.76
C ASP A 43 9.08 -20.03 22.48
N PRO A 44 9.58 -19.06 21.69
CA PRO A 44 8.87 -17.81 21.40
C PRO A 44 7.49 -18.00 20.74
N THR A 45 7.32 -19.05 19.93
CA THR A 45 6.04 -19.38 19.29
C THR A 45 5.06 -19.98 20.30
N ALA A 46 5.55 -20.83 21.22
CA ALA A 46 4.77 -21.37 22.33
C ALA A 46 4.29 -20.27 23.29
N LEU A 47 5.14 -19.29 23.62
CA LEU A 47 4.75 -18.12 24.40
C LEU A 47 3.68 -17.31 23.67
N SER A 48 3.88 -17.04 22.38
CA SER A 48 2.91 -16.33 21.54
C SER A 48 1.53 -17.01 21.51
N LYS A 49 1.49 -18.33 21.38
CA LYS A 49 0.23 -19.10 21.42
C LYS A 49 -0.43 -19.05 22.81
N ALA A 50 0.36 -19.04 23.88
CA ALA A 50 -0.15 -18.96 25.25
C ALA A 50 -0.76 -17.59 25.58
N LEU A 51 -0.10 -16.50 25.17
CA LEU A 51 -0.61 -15.13 25.37
C LEU A 51 -1.89 -14.83 24.57
N ARG A 52 -2.16 -15.58 23.50
CA ARG A 52 -3.42 -15.54 22.73
C ARG A 52 -4.51 -16.47 23.27
N GLY A 53 -4.25 -17.21 24.35
CA GLY A 53 -5.19 -18.17 24.93
C GLY A 53 -5.30 -19.51 24.17
N SER A 54 -4.64 -19.65 23.02
CA SER A 54 -4.63 -20.88 22.21
C SER A 54 -3.76 -22.02 22.78
N ARG A 55 -3.00 -21.75 23.85
CA ARG A 55 -2.19 -22.74 24.57
C ARG A 55 -2.28 -22.47 26.08
N ARG A 56 -2.53 -23.52 26.87
CA ARG A 56 -2.57 -23.41 28.33
C ARG A 56 -1.14 -23.29 28.90
N LEU A 57 -0.93 -22.34 29.80
CA LEU A 57 0.31 -22.20 30.56
C LEU A 57 0.37 -23.24 31.69
N LYS A 58 1.49 -23.94 31.82
CA LYS A 58 1.80 -24.85 32.93
C LYS A 58 2.24 -24.07 34.17
N ASP A 59 2.16 -24.68 35.34
CA ASP A 59 2.49 -23.99 36.60
C ASP A 59 3.91 -23.43 36.67
N HIS A 60 4.91 -24.16 36.16
CA HIS A 60 6.29 -23.66 36.09
C HIS A 60 6.45 -22.49 35.12
N GLU A 61 5.69 -22.45 34.02
CA GLU A 61 5.69 -21.35 33.05
C GLU A 61 5.05 -20.09 33.67
N ILE A 62 3.96 -20.25 34.43
CA ILE A 62 3.31 -19.16 35.16
C ILE A 62 4.27 -18.59 36.22
N ALA A 63 4.99 -19.45 36.94
CA ALA A 63 6.00 -19.03 37.92
C ALA A 63 7.16 -18.27 37.26
N ALA A 64 7.66 -18.75 36.12
CA ALA A 64 8.72 -18.08 35.38
C ALA A 64 8.27 -16.70 34.84
N ILE A 65 7.04 -16.59 34.32
CA ILE A 65 6.47 -15.30 33.89
C ILE A 65 6.32 -14.34 35.07
N ALA A 66 5.86 -14.81 36.23
CA ALA A 66 5.76 -14.00 37.44
C ALA A 66 7.13 -13.45 37.87
N GLN A 67 8.15 -14.30 37.87
CA GLN A 67 9.52 -13.96 38.25
C GLN A 67 10.14 -12.93 37.30
N VAL A 68 10.13 -13.18 35.99
CA VAL A 68 10.72 -12.27 34.99
C VAL A 68 9.93 -10.97 34.89
N GLY A 69 8.60 -11.05 34.97
CA GLY A 69 7.69 -9.92 34.94
C GLY A 69 7.60 -9.13 36.24
N LYS A 70 8.27 -9.58 37.31
CA LYS A 70 8.26 -8.97 38.64
C LYS A 70 6.85 -8.72 39.20
N VAL A 71 5.96 -9.70 39.01
CA VAL A 71 4.60 -9.71 39.58
C VAL A 71 4.40 -10.92 40.48
N SER A 72 3.37 -10.90 41.33
CA SER A 72 3.05 -12.06 42.15
C SER A 72 2.39 -13.18 41.33
N LEU A 73 2.63 -14.43 41.72
CA LEU A 73 1.89 -15.60 41.19
C LEU A 73 0.37 -15.46 41.39
N ARG A 74 -0.03 -14.85 42.52
CA ARG A 74 -1.43 -14.57 42.84
C ARG A 74 -2.06 -13.64 41.80
N TYR A 75 -1.35 -12.58 41.39
CA TYR A 75 -1.82 -11.69 40.34
C TYR A 75 -2.04 -12.45 39.03
N LEU A 76 -1.09 -13.28 38.57
CA LEU A 76 -1.29 -14.05 37.34
C LEU A 76 -2.44 -15.05 37.42
N ARG A 77 -2.67 -15.68 38.58
CA ARG A 77 -3.70 -16.73 38.74
C ARG A 77 -5.11 -16.18 38.99
N THR A 78 -5.25 -15.15 39.82
CA THR A 78 -6.57 -14.67 40.27
C THR A 78 -6.82 -13.19 39.93
N GLY A 79 -5.81 -12.47 39.44
CA GLY A 79 -5.89 -11.02 39.23
C GLY A 79 -5.68 -10.19 40.50
N GLU A 80 -5.55 -10.85 41.66
CA GLU A 80 -5.37 -10.18 42.94
C GLU A 80 -3.90 -9.84 43.20
N GLY A 81 -3.62 -8.57 43.49
CA GLY A 81 -2.28 -8.06 43.77
C GLY A 81 -1.90 -6.89 42.87
N ARG A 82 -0.68 -6.39 43.04
CA ARG A 82 -0.19 -5.24 42.28
C ARG A 82 0.01 -5.64 40.80
N PRO A 83 -0.70 -5.01 39.84
CA PRO A 83 -0.47 -5.24 38.42
C PRO A 83 0.94 -4.76 38.01
N PRO A 84 1.49 -5.28 36.90
CA PRO A 84 2.76 -4.77 36.39
C PRO A 84 2.60 -3.29 36.07
N THR A 85 3.60 -2.48 36.41
CA THR A 85 3.54 -1.04 36.15
C THR A 85 3.74 -0.83 34.65
N PRO A 86 2.74 -0.32 33.90
CA PRO A 86 2.90 -0.06 32.48
C PRO A 86 4.06 0.90 32.28
N ARG A 87 4.84 0.71 31.22
CA ARG A 87 5.95 1.62 30.89
C ARG A 87 5.39 3.02 30.63
N ALA A 88 5.43 3.89 31.64
CA ALA A 88 5.36 5.33 31.44
C ALA A 88 6.51 5.72 30.51
N ALA A 89 6.17 6.35 29.39
CA ALA A 89 7.13 6.77 28.38
C ALA A 89 8.19 7.70 29.02
N ALA A 90 9.37 7.16 29.30
CA ALA A 90 10.53 7.95 29.69
C ALA A 90 10.93 8.83 28.50
N ARG A 91 10.72 10.15 28.69
CA ARG A 91 11.13 11.22 27.80
C ARG A 91 12.66 11.29 27.74
N GLY A 92 13.20 11.12 26.54
CA GLY A 92 14.56 11.42 26.13
C GLY A 92 14.54 11.58 24.62
N ALA A 93 14.39 12.83 24.16
CA ALA A 93 13.99 13.17 22.81
C ALA A 93 15.15 13.13 21.80
N ALA A 94 14.96 12.35 20.73
CA ALA A 94 15.04 12.90 19.38
C ALA A 94 13.60 12.83 18.80
N PRO A 95 13.13 13.85 18.07
CA PRO A 95 11.69 14.12 17.96
C PRO A 95 11.01 13.06 17.09
N ARG A 96 10.19 12.20 17.70
CA ARG A 96 9.17 11.42 16.99
C ARG A 96 8.08 12.40 16.53
N ARG A 97 8.26 12.97 15.34
CA ARG A 97 7.27 13.83 14.67
C ARG A 97 5.95 13.08 14.51
N ARG A 98 4.89 13.59 15.16
CA ARG A 98 3.53 13.83 14.62
C ARG A 98 2.84 12.77 13.71
N ALA A 99 3.19 11.49 13.76
CA ALA A 99 2.61 10.49 12.85
C ALA A 99 1.38 9.72 13.38
N ASP A 100 1.07 9.82 14.69
CA ASP A 100 -0.02 9.05 15.33
C ASP A 100 -1.34 9.85 15.53
N THR A 101 -1.55 10.91 14.75
CA THR A 101 -2.82 11.67 14.76
C THR A 101 -3.34 11.89 13.34
N LEU A 102 -3.09 10.93 12.46
CA LEU A 102 -3.66 10.93 11.12
C LEU A 102 -4.83 9.97 11.11
N GLU A 103 -5.95 10.44 10.56
CA GLU A 103 -7.10 9.58 10.28
C GLU A 103 -6.63 8.32 9.52
N PRO A 104 -7.20 7.13 9.80
CA PRO A 104 -6.74 5.87 9.23
C PRO A 104 -6.56 5.88 7.70
N GLU A 105 -7.42 6.63 6.99
CA GLU A 105 -7.35 6.81 5.54
C GLU A 105 -6.14 7.63 5.09
N VAL A 106 -5.84 8.73 5.80
CA VAL A 106 -4.65 9.56 5.52
C VAL A 106 -3.38 8.77 5.76
N ARG A 107 -3.37 7.94 6.82
CA ARG A 107 -2.23 7.06 7.11
C ARG A 107 -2.02 6.03 6.01
N ARG A 108 -3.10 5.41 5.52
CA ARG A 108 -3.08 4.45 4.39
C ARG A 108 -2.54 5.11 3.13
N ALA A 109 -3.02 6.30 2.77
CA ALA A 109 -2.56 7.04 1.60
C ALA A 109 -1.05 7.34 1.66
N GLN A 110 -0.55 7.75 2.83
CA GLN A 110 0.89 7.98 3.02
C GLN A 110 1.73 6.71 2.89
N ILE A 111 1.26 5.59 3.45
CA ILE A 111 1.95 4.30 3.33
C ILE A 111 2.00 3.85 1.87
N LEU A 112 0.90 4.05 1.15
CA LEU A 112 0.80 3.73 -0.28
C LEU A 112 1.75 4.58 -1.13
N GLU A 113 1.73 5.90 -0.96
CA GLU A 113 2.63 6.81 -1.69
C GLU A 113 4.10 6.49 -1.41
N ALA A 114 4.47 6.31 -0.14
CA ALA A 114 5.84 5.97 0.23
C ALA A 114 6.29 4.63 -0.37
N THR A 115 5.38 3.64 -0.40
CA THR A 115 5.63 2.34 -1.04
C THR A 115 5.87 2.52 -2.54
N ALA A 116 4.98 3.25 -3.22
CA ALA A 116 5.08 3.48 -4.66
C ALA A 116 6.38 4.19 -5.04
N ARG A 117 6.74 5.27 -4.34
CA ARG A 117 8.00 6.00 -4.56
C ARG A 117 9.24 5.16 -4.26
N LEU A 118 9.21 4.35 -3.20
CA LEU A 118 10.33 3.45 -2.89
C LEU A 118 10.54 2.41 -3.99
N ILE A 119 9.46 1.79 -4.48
CA ILE A 119 9.52 0.81 -5.57
C ILE A 119 10.01 1.49 -6.85
N ALA A 120 9.48 2.66 -7.18
CA ALA A 120 9.88 3.43 -8.36
C ALA A 120 11.38 3.75 -8.38
N ARG A 121 11.93 4.21 -7.25
CA ARG A 121 13.33 4.67 -7.15
C ARG A 121 14.34 3.54 -6.90
N ARG A 122 13.97 2.53 -6.12
CA ARG A 122 14.92 1.49 -5.66
C ARG A 122 14.72 0.15 -6.34
N GLY A 123 13.57 -0.07 -6.96
CA GLY A 123 13.18 -1.34 -7.57
C GLY A 123 12.48 -2.27 -6.57
N PHE A 124 11.43 -2.92 -7.05
CA PHE A 124 10.55 -3.84 -6.34
C PHE A 124 11.33 -4.86 -5.51
N HIS A 125 12.27 -5.59 -6.12
CA HIS A 125 13.02 -6.62 -5.41
C HIS A 125 13.92 -6.07 -4.30
N LYS A 126 14.42 -4.83 -4.40
CA LYS A 126 15.31 -4.24 -3.40
C LYS A 126 14.56 -3.63 -2.20
N VAL A 127 13.30 -3.24 -2.38
CA VAL A 127 12.48 -2.68 -1.30
C VAL A 127 12.05 -3.79 -0.34
N ARG A 128 12.26 -3.57 0.96
CA ARG A 128 11.79 -4.41 2.07
C ARG A 128 10.65 -3.72 2.81
N VAL A 129 9.80 -4.49 3.47
CA VAL A 129 8.72 -3.98 4.34
C VAL A 129 9.28 -3.05 5.44
N ALA A 130 10.48 -3.33 5.94
CA ALA A 130 11.17 -2.49 6.91
C ALA A 130 11.53 -1.10 6.34
N ASP A 131 11.86 -1.00 5.06
CA ASP A 131 12.18 0.29 4.41
C ASP A 131 10.93 1.17 4.32
N ILE A 132 9.79 0.57 3.97
CA ILE A 132 8.49 1.25 3.92
C ILE A 132 8.09 1.72 5.31
N ALA A 133 8.20 0.83 6.31
CA ALA A 133 7.89 1.15 7.69
C ALA A 133 8.74 2.32 8.21
N HIS A 134 10.05 2.29 7.92
CA HIS A 134 10.98 3.36 8.26
C HIS A 134 10.62 4.68 7.57
N ALA A 135 10.38 4.67 6.26
CA ALA A 135 9.99 5.86 5.49
C ALA A 135 8.69 6.51 6.00
N CYS A 136 7.75 5.69 6.48
CA CYS A 136 6.47 6.14 6.99
C CYS A 136 6.47 6.50 8.48
N GLY A 137 7.56 6.23 9.20
CA GLY A 137 7.63 6.36 10.65
C GLY A 137 6.67 5.42 11.39
N THR A 138 6.41 4.23 10.85
CA THR A 138 5.45 3.25 11.38
C THR A 138 6.12 1.88 11.63
N SER A 139 5.34 0.91 12.11
CA SER A 139 5.82 -0.46 12.35
C SER A 139 5.70 -1.33 11.09
N THR A 140 6.54 -2.36 10.97
CA THR A 140 6.39 -3.37 9.91
C THR A 140 5.05 -4.09 9.99
N GLY A 141 4.49 -4.27 11.20
CA GLY A 141 3.15 -4.82 11.39
C GLY A 141 2.05 -3.96 10.77
N THR A 142 2.18 -2.63 10.86
CA THR A 142 1.27 -1.68 10.22
C THR A 142 1.36 -1.78 8.70
N VAL A 143 2.55 -1.92 8.13
CA VAL A 143 2.71 -2.11 6.68
C VAL A 143 2.13 -3.46 6.24
N HIS A 144 2.37 -4.55 6.97
CA HIS A 144 1.79 -5.87 6.67
C HIS A 144 0.27 -5.90 6.76
N TYR A 145 -0.33 -5.09 7.64
CA TYR A 145 -1.77 -4.93 7.71
C TYR A 145 -2.34 -4.35 6.40
N HIS A 146 -1.61 -3.47 5.73
CA HIS A 146 -2.01 -2.90 4.44
C HIS A 146 -1.62 -3.77 3.24
N PHE A 147 -0.45 -4.40 3.30
CA PHE A 147 0.09 -5.24 2.23
C PHE A 147 0.54 -6.58 2.82
N PRO A 148 -0.34 -7.60 2.82
CA PRO A 148 -0.01 -8.91 3.37
C PRO A 148 1.23 -9.50 2.72
N THR A 149 1.35 -9.35 1.40
CA THR A 149 2.49 -9.82 0.61
C THR A 149 3.26 -8.68 -0.05
N LYS A 150 4.46 -9.00 -0.55
CA LYS A 150 5.26 -8.07 -1.34
C LYS A 150 4.56 -7.72 -2.66
N ASP A 151 3.88 -8.70 -3.26
CA ASP A 151 3.16 -8.52 -4.52
C ASP A 151 1.94 -7.61 -4.35
N ASP A 152 1.29 -7.66 -3.17
CA ASP A 152 0.24 -6.70 -2.82
C ASP A 152 0.78 -5.27 -2.77
N ALA A 153 2.01 -5.07 -2.29
CA ALA A 153 2.65 -3.76 -2.27
C ALA A 153 2.94 -3.24 -3.70
N LEU A 154 3.38 -4.12 -4.62
CA LEU A 154 3.58 -3.76 -6.03
C LEU A 154 2.26 -3.43 -6.73
N ARG A 155 1.24 -4.27 -6.53
CA ARG A 155 -0.11 -4.03 -7.07
C ARG A 155 -0.67 -2.71 -6.56
N ALA A 156 -0.48 -2.42 -5.27
CA ALA A 156 -0.92 -1.17 -4.69
C ALA A 156 -0.16 0.04 -5.28
N ALA A 157 1.16 -0.07 -5.46
CA ALA A 157 1.95 0.97 -6.13
C ALA A 157 1.48 1.24 -7.57
N LEU A 158 1.18 0.18 -8.33
CA LEU A 158 0.62 0.31 -9.67
C LEU A 158 -0.73 1.03 -9.65
N LEU A 159 -1.64 0.63 -8.76
CA LEU A 159 -2.96 1.26 -8.62
C LEU A 159 -2.85 2.73 -8.20
N TYR A 160 -1.91 3.05 -7.30
CA TYR A 160 -1.65 4.43 -6.88
C TYR A 160 -1.29 5.33 -8.07
N TYR A 161 -0.32 4.90 -8.88
CA TYR A 161 0.08 5.68 -10.05
C TYR A 161 -1.02 5.69 -11.13
N ALA A 162 -1.74 4.59 -11.33
CA ALA A 162 -2.86 4.56 -12.26
C ALA A 162 -3.99 5.53 -11.86
N ASP A 163 -4.39 5.57 -10.58
CA ASP A 163 -5.43 6.49 -10.10
C ASP A 163 -4.96 7.95 -10.21
N ARG A 164 -3.68 8.22 -9.93
CA ARG A 164 -3.07 9.53 -10.13
C ARG A 164 -3.08 9.94 -11.60
N PHE A 165 -2.72 9.04 -12.51
CA PHE A 165 -2.78 9.27 -13.95
C PHE A 165 -4.19 9.65 -14.41
N HIS A 166 -5.19 8.87 -14.01
CA HIS A 166 -6.59 9.13 -14.37
C HIS A 166 -7.06 10.47 -13.80
N THR A 167 -6.69 10.80 -12.56
CA THR A 167 -7.02 12.10 -11.95
C THR A 167 -6.44 13.27 -12.74
N ARG A 168 -5.17 13.19 -13.18
CA ARG A 168 -4.56 14.22 -14.03
C ARG A 168 -5.29 14.31 -15.37
N LEU A 169 -5.55 13.17 -16.00
CA LEU A 169 -6.19 13.11 -17.31
C LEU A 169 -7.62 13.67 -17.29
N ASP A 170 -8.39 13.38 -16.25
CA ASP A 170 -9.74 13.92 -16.06
C ASP A 170 -9.73 15.45 -15.86
N ALA A 171 -8.72 15.98 -15.16
CA ALA A 171 -8.53 17.42 -15.03
C ALA A 171 -8.21 18.09 -16.39
N GLU A 172 -7.34 17.46 -17.18
CA GLU A 172 -7.01 17.91 -18.53
C GLU A 172 -8.21 17.83 -19.47
N PHE A 173 -9.01 16.76 -19.40
CA PHE A 173 -10.17 16.59 -20.30
C PHE A 173 -11.31 17.56 -19.99
N ARG A 174 -11.49 17.97 -18.73
CA ARG A 174 -12.51 18.95 -18.34
C ARG A 174 -12.29 20.34 -18.93
N THR A 175 -11.05 20.70 -19.24
CA THR A 175 -10.69 22.02 -19.74
C THR A 175 -10.31 22.02 -21.22
N ALA A 176 -10.43 20.87 -21.90
CA ALA A 176 -10.22 20.75 -23.34
C ALA A 176 -11.49 21.14 -24.10
N GLY A 177 -11.35 22.00 -25.12
CA GLY A 177 -12.45 22.51 -25.94
C GLY A 177 -12.87 21.58 -27.08
N SER A 178 -12.10 20.54 -27.38
CA SER A 178 -12.40 19.58 -28.45
C SER A 178 -11.84 18.18 -28.17
N THR A 179 -12.33 17.19 -28.91
CA THR A 179 -11.84 15.80 -28.84
C THR A 179 -10.39 15.66 -29.34
N VAL A 180 -10.04 16.43 -30.38
CA VAL A 180 -8.65 16.52 -30.86
C VAL A 180 -7.71 17.11 -29.80
N GLU A 181 -8.18 18.12 -29.05
CA GLU A 181 -7.39 18.68 -27.96
C GLU A 181 -7.23 17.68 -26.80
N LYS A 182 -8.29 16.92 -26.46
CA LYS A 182 -8.17 15.81 -25.49
C LYS A 182 -7.13 14.79 -25.92
N LEU A 183 -7.04 14.47 -27.21
CA LEU A 183 -6.04 13.54 -27.73
C LEU A 183 -4.61 14.07 -27.54
N ARG A 184 -4.39 15.36 -27.83
CA ARG A 184 -3.10 16.00 -27.56
C ARG A 184 -2.74 15.98 -26.07
N ARG A 185 -3.69 16.34 -25.20
CA ARG A 185 -3.46 16.33 -23.75
C ARG A 185 -3.21 14.92 -23.20
N LEU A 186 -3.88 13.92 -23.75
CA LEU A 186 -3.62 12.51 -23.44
C LEU A 186 -2.19 12.09 -23.83
N ILE A 187 -1.64 12.61 -24.93
CA ILE A 187 -0.23 12.38 -25.27
C ILE A 187 0.67 13.04 -24.24
N GLU A 188 0.45 14.32 -23.91
CA GLU A 188 1.29 15.06 -22.96
C GLU A 188 1.34 14.40 -21.57
N VAL A 189 0.20 13.93 -21.04
CA VAL A 189 0.12 13.31 -19.70
C VAL A 189 0.90 11.99 -19.61
N GLN A 190 1.19 11.34 -20.74
CA GLN A 190 1.94 10.08 -20.78
C GLN A 190 3.45 10.26 -20.90
N LEU A 191 3.92 11.48 -21.16
CA LEU A 191 5.33 11.70 -21.40
C LEU A 191 6.11 11.64 -20.08
N PRO A 192 7.27 10.95 -20.03
CA PRO A 192 8.19 11.02 -18.90
C PRO A 192 8.91 12.38 -18.90
N ALA A 193 8.21 13.44 -18.48
CA ALA A 193 8.67 14.83 -18.54
C ALA A 193 9.31 15.31 -17.23
N GLY A 194 8.85 14.80 -16.09
CA GLY A 194 9.40 15.08 -14.77
C GLY A 194 9.83 13.83 -14.00
N GLU A 195 10.47 14.06 -12.85
CA GLU A 195 10.92 12.99 -11.94
C GLU A 195 9.77 12.06 -11.53
N GLU A 196 8.59 12.62 -11.24
CA GLU A 196 7.43 11.83 -10.85
C GLU A 196 6.85 10.99 -12.00
N ASP A 197 6.94 11.45 -13.24
CA ASP A 197 6.48 10.69 -14.41
C ASP A 197 7.45 9.52 -14.69
N VAL A 198 8.75 9.75 -14.51
CA VAL A 198 9.77 8.68 -14.60
C VAL A 198 9.56 7.65 -13.49
N GLU A 199 9.21 8.08 -12.27
CA GLU A 199 8.86 7.17 -11.19
C GLU A 199 7.63 6.30 -11.53
N GLU A 200 6.58 6.93 -12.04
CA GLU A 200 5.36 6.23 -12.49
C GLU A 200 5.67 5.18 -13.56
N TRP A 201 6.40 5.56 -14.61
CA TRP A 201 6.82 4.64 -15.67
C TRP A 201 7.72 3.51 -15.16
N SER A 202 8.60 3.80 -14.18
CA SER A 202 9.42 2.78 -13.54
C SER A 202 8.57 1.70 -12.87
N VAL A 203 7.46 2.06 -12.21
CA VAL A 203 6.56 1.07 -11.59
C VAL A 203 5.84 0.23 -12.65
N TRP A 204 5.36 0.84 -13.74
CA TRP A 204 4.74 0.13 -14.85
C TRP A 204 5.67 -0.91 -15.49
N VAL A 205 6.91 -0.53 -15.79
CA VAL A 205 7.90 -1.44 -16.40
C VAL A 205 8.19 -2.63 -15.49
N GLN A 206 8.37 -2.37 -14.19
CA GLN A 206 8.58 -3.43 -13.22
C GLN A 206 7.37 -4.35 -13.08
N SER A 207 6.15 -3.81 -13.08
CA SER A 207 4.94 -4.60 -12.94
C SER A 207 4.66 -5.49 -14.16
N TRP A 208 5.02 -5.05 -15.37
CA TRP A 208 4.99 -5.91 -16.56
C TRP A 208 5.94 -7.10 -16.42
N ASN A 209 7.18 -6.87 -15.98
CA ASN A 209 8.14 -7.94 -15.75
C ASN A 209 7.61 -8.97 -14.74
N GLU A 210 7.09 -8.50 -13.59
CA GLU A 210 6.54 -9.41 -12.58
C GLU A 210 5.32 -10.19 -13.08
N ALA A 211 4.43 -9.58 -13.88
CA ALA A 211 3.29 -10.29 -14.47
C ALA A 211 3.68 -11.30 -15.56
N ILE A 212 4.82 -11.10 -16.22
CA ILE A 212 5.39 -12.07 -17.17
C ILE A 212 5.90 -13.29 -16.39
N LEU A 213 6.65 -13.05 -15.31
CA LEU A 213 7.29 -14.08 -14.48
C LEU A 213 6.30 -14.86 -13.61
N ASP A 214 5.33 -14.17 -13.01
CA ASP A 214 4.27 -14.74 -12.17
C ASP A 214 2.88 -14.48 -12.80
N PRO A 215 2.27 -15.52 -13.41
CA PRO A 215 0.94 -15.41 -13.98
C PRO A 215 -0.17 -14.99 -13.01
N THR A 216 -0.01 -15.17 -11.70
CA THR A 216 -1.00 -14.78 -10.69
C THR A 216 -1.17 -13.26 -10.57
N LEU A 217 -0.19 -12.50 -11.05
CA LEU A 217 -0.21 -11.02 -11.07
C LEU A 217 -0.89 -10.46 -12.32
N ARG A 218 -1.05 -11.26 -13.38
CA ARG A 218 -1.65 -10.84 -14.66
C ARG A 218 -3.05 -10.26 -14.55
N PRO A 219 -3.99 -10.80 -13.74
CA PRO A 219 -5.33 -10.22 -13.64
C PRO A 219 -5.31 -8.78 -13.11
N GLY A 220 -4.44 -8.48 -12.14
CA GLY A 220 -4.26 -7.13 -11.61
C GLY A 220 -3.70 -6.19 -12.67
N GLN A 221 -2.60 -6.60 -13.32
CA GLN A 221 -1.97 -5.83 -14.38
C GLN A 221 -2.92 -5.57 -15.56
N SER A 222 -3.61 -6.60 -16.02
CA SER A 222 -4.52 -6.54 -17.17
C SER A 222 -5.71 -5.64 -16.89
N GLY A 223 -6.23 -5.62 -15.66
CA GLY A 223 -7.32 -4.73 -15.28
C GLY A 223 -6.93 -3.24 -15.37
N VAL A 224 -5.73 -2.88 -14.88
CA VAL A 224 -5.23 -1.50 -14.95
C VAL A 224 -4.94 -1.11 -16.40
N TYR A 225 -4.30 -1.99 -17.18
CA TYR A 225 -3.99 -1.72 -18.59
C TYR A 225 -5.25 -1.64 -19.46
N ALA A 226 -6.27 -2.48 -19.19
CA ALA A 226 -7.54 -2.44 -19.91
C ALA A 226 -8.27 -1.11 -19.72
N ARG A 227 -8.24 -0.54 -18.50
CA ARG A 227 -8.81 0.78 -18.22
C ARG A 227 -8.11 1.88 -19.05
N TRP A 228 -6.78 1.85 -19.07
CA TRP A 228 -5.99 2.76 -19.90
C TRP A 228 -6.34 2.64 -21.39
N ARG A 229 -6.33 1.41 -21.92
CA ARG A 229 -6.68 1.12 -23.32
C ARG A 229 -8.08 1.62 -23.66
N GLN A 230 -9.04 1.46 -22.75
CA GLN A 230 -10.41 1.90 -22.95
C GLN A 230 -10.51 3.43 -23.15
N VAL A 231 -9.74 4.21 -22.39
CA VAL A 231 -9.69 5.68 -22.54
C VAL A 231 -9.24 6.09 -23.94
N VAL A 232 -8.17 5.45 -24.45
CA VAL A 232 -7.68 5.71 -25.82
C VAL A 232 -8.72 5.31 -26.85
N LEU A 233 -9.32 4.13 -26.70
CA LEU A 233 -10.34 3.62 -27.63
C LEU A 233 -11.57 4.52 -27.70
N ASP A 234 -12.07 4.98 -26.56
CA ASP A 234 -13.22 5.88 -26.49
C ASP A 234 -12.94 7.22 -27.17
N LEU A 235 -11.71 7.71 -27.04
CA LEU A 235 -11.26 8.94 -27.66
C LEU A 235 -11.12 8.80 -29.19
N VAL A 236 -10.55 7.69 -29.66
CA VAL A 236 -10.48 7.37 -31.09
C VAL A 236 -11.89 7.26 -31.69
N ARG A 237 -12.81 6.56 -31.01
CA ARG A 237 -14.21 6.45 -31.43
C ARG A 237 -14.94 7.80 -31.41
N ALA A 238 -14.62 8.68 -30.48
CA ALA A 238 -15.14 10.04 -30.48
C ALA A 238 -14.68 10.84 -31.71
N CYS A 239 -13.40 10.78 -32.05
CA CYS A 239 -12.88 11.39 -33.28
C CYS A 239 -13.59 10.86 -34.54
N GLN A 240 -13.92 9.57 -34.60
CA GLN A 240 -14.69 8.98 -35.71
C GLN A 240 -16.11 9.53 -35.79
N ARG A 241 -16.83 9.59 -34.66
CA ARG A 241 -18.19 10.15 -34.61
C ARG A 241 -18.24 11.61 -35.03
N GLU A 242 -17.18 12.37 -34.75
CA GLU A 242 -17.04 13.78 -35.14
C GLU A 242 -16.52 13.97 -36.57
N GLY A 243 -16.28 12.89 -37.34
CA GLY A 243 -15.76 12.97 -38.71
C GLY A 243 -14.30 13.41 -38.80
N MET A 244 -13.58 13.39 -37.68
CA MET A 244 -12.17 13.79 -37.58
C MET A 244 -11.21 12.64 -37.90
N ALA A 245 -11.68 11.40 -37.82
CA ALA A 245 -10.90 10.21 -38.16
C ALA A 245 -11.48 9.53 -39.41
N ALA A 246 -10.60 9.03 -40.28
CA ALA A 246 -10.99 8.20 -41.44
C ALA A 246 -11.53 6.81 -40.97
N ASP A 247 -11.89 5.94 -41.91
CA ASP A 247 -12.30 4.52 -41.70
C ASP A 247 -11.18 3.62 -41.11
N ALA A 248 -10.37 4.15 -40.21
CA ALA A 248 -9.36 3.41 -39.46
C ALA A 248 -10.05 2.45 -38.48
N ASP A 249 -9.59 1.21 -38.42
CA ASP A 249 -9.95 0.29 -37.35
C ASP A 249 -9.52 0.88 -36.00
N ALA A 250 -10.50 1.27 -35.18
CA ALA A 250 -10.28 1.94 -33.90
C ALA A 250 -9.54 1.04 -32.89
N GLU A 251 -9.79 -0.27 -32.91
CA GLU A 251 -9.13 -1.24 -32.03
C GLU A 251 -7.67 -1.40 -32.45
N ALA A 252 -7.41 -1.48 -33.76
CA ALA A 252 -6.06 -1.59 -34.29
C ALA A 252 -5.25 -0.31 -34.07
N LEU A 253 -5.86 0.87 -34.28
CA LEU A 253 -5.22 2.16 -34.02
C LEU A 253 -4.90 2.33 -32.53
N THR A 254 -5.83 1.97 -31.65
CA THR A 254 -5.62 1.97 -30.20
C THR A 254 -4.45 1.06 -29.82
N SER A 255 -4.41 -0.17 -30.36
CA SER A 255 -3.33 -1.13 -30.07
C SER A 255 -1.97 -0.62 -30.52
N ARG A 256 -1.89 -0.04 -31.73
CA ARG A 256 -0.66 0.56 -32.25
C ARG A 256 -0.21 1.72 -31.36
N PHE A 257 -1.12 2.59 -30.97
CA PHE A 257 -0.80 3.74 -30.14
C PHE A 257 -0.30 3.32 -28.76
N THR A 258 -1.04 2.49 -28.02
CA THR A 258 -0.64 2.11 -26.67
C THR A 258 0.69 1.34 -26.67
N GLY A 259 0.89 0.42 -27.62
CA GLY A 259 2.17 -0.28 -27.76
C GLY A 259 3.33 0.66 -28.12
N MET A 260 3.08 1.70 -28.91
CA MET A 260 4.09 2.69 -29.24
C MET A 260 4.44 3.58 -28.03
N VAL A 261 3.46 4.01 -27.23
CA VAL A 261 3.70 4.72 -25.97
C VAL A 261 4.62 3.88 -25.09
N ASP A 262 4.25 2.63 -24.82
CA ASP A 262 4.98 1.73 -23.93
C ASP A 262 6.44 1.56 -24.41
N GLY A 263 6.63 1.29 -25.70
CA GLY A 263 7.95 1.10 -26.30
C GLY A 263 8.82 2.36 -26.32
N LEU A 264 8.25 3.53 -26.61
CA LEU A 264 8.99 4.80 -26.62
C LEU A 264 9.33 5.26 -25.20
N ALA A 265 8.42 5.08 -24.23
CA ALA A 265 8.68 5.36 -22.83
C ALA A 265 9.88 4.55 -22.33
N ILE A 266 9.92 3.23 -22.59
CA ILE A 266 11.07 2.38 -22.23
C ILE A 266 12.38 2.93 -22.83
N GLN A 267 12.37 3.39 -24.10
CA GLN A 267 13.57 3.96 -24.72
C GLN A 267 14.03 5.24 -24.03
N VAL A 268 13.10 6.13 -23.67
CA VAL A 268 13.42 7.34 -22.89
C VAL A 268 14.01 6.98 -21.53
N LEU A 269 13.34 6.11 -20.76
CA LEU A 269 13.78 5.74 -19.40
C LEU A 269 15.13 5.02 -19.40
N SER A 270 15.41 4.20 -20.42
CA SER A 270 16.67 3.47 -20.54
C SER A 270 17.79 4.27 -21.21
N GLY A 271 17.51 5.47 -21.71
CA GLY A 271 18.47 6.28 -22.47
C GLY A 271 18.92 5.60 -23.76
N THR A 272 18.09 4.74 -24.35
CA THR A 272 18.45 3.96 -25.55
C THR A 272 17.95 4.64 -26.83
N GLY A 273 18.62 4.37 -27.94
CA GLY A 273 18.21 4.84 -29.27
C GLY A 273 18.23 6.37 -29.46
N GLY A 274 18.83 7.13 -28.54
CA GLY A 274 18.79 8.60 -28.57
C GLY A 274 17.39 9.18 -28.33
N MET A 275 16.46 8.39 -27.77
CA MET A 275 15.08 8.81 -27.57
C MET A 275 14.96 9.81 -26.41
N SER A 276 14.50 11.03 -26.72
CA SER A 276 14.18 12.05 -25.72
C SER A 276 12.67 12.18 -25.53
N THR A 277 12.23 12.74 -24.40
CA THR A 277 10.80 13.04 -24.16
C THR A 277 10.21 13.92 -25.26
N ALA A 278 10.99 14.88 -25.79
CA ALA A 278 10.58 15.71 -26.91
C ALA A 278 10.37 14.90 -28.18
N ARG A 279 11.29 13.98 -28.51
CA ARG A 279 11.17 13.12 -29.68
C ARG A 279 10.01 12.12 -29.56
N MET A 280 9.79 11.57 -28.37
CA MET A 280 8.64 10.71 -28.08
C MET A 280 7.32 11.44 -28.34
N ARG A 281 7.18 12.70 -27.89
CA ARG A 281 6.00 13.54 -28.18
C ARG A 281 5.74 13.68 -29.67
N GLU A 282 6.77 14.05 -30.43
CA GLU A 282 6.67 14.21 -31.89
C GLU A 282 6.16 12.93 -32.56
N LEU A 283 6.77 11.79 -32.24
CA LEU A 283 6.38 10.50 -32.80
C LEU A 283 4.94 10.10 -32.45
N LEU A 284 4.50 10.38 -31.22
CA LEU A 284 3.13 10.11 -30.77
C LEU A 284 2.10 10.98 -31.49
N LEU A 285 2.41 12.25 -31.74
CA LEU A 285 1.56 13.14 -32.54
C LEU A 285 1.52 12.69 -34.01
N ASP A 286 2.68 12.34 -34.57
CA ASP A 286 2.82 11.86 -35.95
C ASP A 286 2.05 10.56 -36.19
N ALA A 287 1.96 9.66 -35.21
CA ALA A 287 1.20 8.42 -35.35
C ALA A 287 -0.30 8.63 -35.55
N PHE A 288 -0.86 9.75 -35.09
CA PHE A 288 -2.26 10.09 -35.33
C PHE A 288 -2.47 10.91 -36.59
N ALA A 289 -1.50 11.70 -37.05
CA ALA A 289 -1.67 12.62 -38.17
C ALA A 289 -2.21 11.99 -39.48
N PRO A 290 -1.85 10.74 -39.86
CA PRO A 290 -2.42 10.07 -41.03
C PRO A 290 -3.88 9.61 -40.84
N HIS A 291 -4.33 9.45 -39.61
CA HIS A 291 -5.60 8.79 -39.27
C HIS A 291 -6.64 9.74 -38.68
N ILE A 292 -6.18 10.81 -38.00
CA ILE A 292 -6.99 11.78 -37.30
C ILE A 292 -6.52 13.18 -37.71
N ARG A 293 -7.45 14.00 -38.20
CA ARG A 293 -7.18 15.41 -38.48
C ARG A 293 -6.98 16.14 -37.17
N LEU A 294 -5.72 16.43 -36.86
CA LEU A 294 -5.33 17.18 -35.67
C LEU A 294 -5.44 18.71 -35.87
N ARG A 295 -6.14 19.21 -36.89
CA ARG A 295 -6.32 20.64 -37.20
C ARG A 295 -7.77 21.05 -37.08
#